data_AF-A0A6B3C0B8-F1
#
_entry.id   AF-A0A6B3C0B8-F1
#
_cell.length_a   1.000
_cell.length_b   1.000
_cell.length_c   1.000
_cell.angle_alpha   90.00
_cell.angle_beta   90.00
_cell.angle_gamma   90.00
#
_symmetry.space_group_name_H-M   'P 1'
#
loop_
_entity.id
_entity.type
_entity.pdbx_description
1 polymer ?
#
loop_
_entity_poly.entity_id
_entity_poly.type
_entity_poly.pdbx_seq_one_letter_code
_entity_poly.pdbx_strand_id
1 'polypeptide(L)'
;MSHQGKTKVVTLGDTEIRATRNEIGINIACNSTNSTDRAHNIRVTVSVGDGKDWVTTNTFDFRQVAAGQTASESAVMGASFQGELPDDPKIYIDSVIYY
;
A
#
# COMPACT_ATOMS: atom_id res chain seq x y z
N MET A 1 -10.07 13.02 -20.27
CA MET A 1 -9.50 13.73 -19.10
C MET A 1 -9.22 12.67 -18.06
N SER A 2 -7.96 12.31 -17.81
CA SER A 2 -7.65 11.28 -16.81
C SER A 2 -7.94 11.83 -15.41
N HIS A 3 -8.91 11.25 -14.72
CA HIS A 3 -9.19 11.56 -13.32
C HIS A 3 -8.18 10.79 -12.45
N GLN A 4 -6.92 11.26 -12.41
CA GLN A 4 -6.02 10.85 -11.34
C GLN A 4 -6.33 11.69 -10.10
N GLY A 5 -6.76 11.04 -9.03
CA GLY A 5 -6.98 11.68 -7.73
C GLY A 5 -5.66 12.08 -7.07
N LYS A 6 -5.74 12.75 -5.93
CA LYS A 6 -4.53 13.10 -5.15
C LYS A 6 -3.84 11.84 -4.64
N THR A 7 -2.51 11.80 -4.68
CA THR A 7 -1.73 10.74 -4.04
C THR A 7 -1.66 10.98 -2.54
N LYS A 8 -2.12 10.00 -1.76
CA LYS A 8 -1.96 9.97 -0.31
C LYS A 8 -0.76 9.12 0.06
N VAL A 9 0.01 9.58 1.03
CA VAL A 9 1.20 8.87 1.52
C VAL A 9 1.04 8.58 3.01
N VAL A 10 1.28 7.34 3.40
CA VAL A 10 1.29 6.90 4.80
C VAL A 10 2.58 6.14 5.06
N THR A 11 3.22 6.37 6.20
CA THR A 11 4.46 5.70 6.58
C THR A 11 4.32 5.00 7.92
N LEU A 12 5.00 3.86 8.07
CA LEU A 12 5.18 3.15 9.32
C LEU A 12 6.59 2.55 9.35
N GLY A 13 7.44 3.11 10.20
CA GLY A 13 8.88 2.77 10.21
C GLY A 13 9.50 2.99 8.82
N ASP A 14 10.17 1.96 8.31
CA ASP A 14 10.83 1.96 7.00
C ASP A 14 9.91 1.59 5.82
N THR A 15 8.60 1.57 6.06
CA THR A 15 7.59 1.28 5.03
C THR A 15 6.79 2.53 4.68
N GLU A 16 6.64 2.77 3.37
CA GLU A 16 5.82 3.83 2.78
C GLU A 16 4.76 3.22 1.87
N ILE A 17 3.51 3.61 2.08
CA ILE A 17 2.39 3.32 1.18
C ILE A 17 1.98 4.60 0.46
N ARG A 18 1.86 4.54 -0.86
CA ARG A 18 1.30 5.59 -1.71
C ARG A 18 0.01 5.12 -2.34
N ALA A 19 -1.08 5.82 -2.11
CA ALA A 19 -2.39 5.51 -2.66
C ALA A 19 -2.86 6.61 -3.61
N THR A 20 -3.20 6.24 -4.85
CA THR A 20 -3.68 7.18 -5.86
C THR A 20 -4.92 6.63 -6.54
N ARG A 21 -6.05 7.35 -6.45
CA ARG A 21 -7.26 7.00 -7.22
C ARG A 21 -6.98 7.12 -8.71
N ASN A 22 -7.44 6.15 -9.49
CA ASN A 22 -7.50 6.20 -10.94
C ASN A 22 -8.89 5.74 -11.43
N GLU A 23 -9.06 5.61 -12.75
CA GLU A 23 -10.33 5.26 -13.38
C GLU A 23 -10.83 3.83 -13.04
N ILE A 24 -9.94 2.95 -12.60
CA ILE A 24 -10.24 1.53 -12.34
C ILE A 24 -10.23 1.16 -10.85
N GLY A 25 -9.78 2.03 -9.97
CA GLY A 25 -9.58 1.71 -8.56
C GLY A 25 -8.64 2.68 -7.85
N ILE A 26 -8.03 2.20 -6.76
CA ILE A 26 -7.00 2.91 -6.02
C ILE A 26 -5.69 2.15 -6.22
N ASN A 27 -4.75 2.76 -6.92
CA ASN A 27 -3.41 2.22 -7.07
C ASN A 27 -2.65 2.41 -5.75
N ILE A 28 -2.24 1.31 -5.14
CA ILE A 28 -1.46 1.25 -3.91
C ILE A 28 -0.05 0.80 -4.27
N ALA A 29 0.94 1.68 -4.10
CA ALA A 29 2.35 1.33 -4.16
C ALA A 29 2.91 1.19 -2.75
N CYS A 30 3.58 0.08 -2.47
CA CYS A 30 4.23 -0.22 -1.21
C CYS A 30 5.74 -0.25 -1.42
N ASN A 31 6.45 0.62 -0.71
CA ASN A 31 7.91 0.63 -0.61
C ASN A 31 8.30 0.22 0.81
N SER A 32 9.15 -0.78 0.98
CA SER A 32 9.65 -1.16 2.30
C SER A 32 11.16 -1.36 2.27
N THR A 33 11.86 -0.64 3.16
CA THR A 33 13.31 -0.71 3.27
C THR A 33 13.71 -1.67 4.37
N ASN A 34 14.62 -2.59 4.05
CA ASN A 34 15.25 -3.42 5.07
C ASN A 34 16.40 -2.64 5.72
N SER A 35 16.15 -2.00 6.86
CA SER A 35 17.16 -1.24 7.62
C SER A 35 18.07 -2.11 8.50
N THR A 36 17.90 -3.44 8.48
CA THR A 36 18.74 -4.38 9.25
C THR A 36 20.07 -4.67 8.53
N ASP A 37 20.96 -5.41 9.20
CA ASP A 37 22.28 -5.80 8.72
C ASP A 37 22.30 -7.09 7.87
N ARG A 38 21.14 -7.73 7.68
CA ARG A 38 21.01 -9.00 6.92
C ARG A 38 19.77 -9.00 6.03
N ALA A 39 19.72 -9.93 5.08
CA ALA A 39 18.53 -10.09 4.26
C ALA A 39 17.33 -10.60 5.07
N HIS A 40 16.13 -10.08 4.79
CA HIS A 40 14.88 -10.48 5.44
C HIS A 40 13.74 -10.61 4.44
N ASN A 41 12.75 -11.43 4.77
CA ASN A 41 11.45 -11.32 4.13
C ASN A 41 10.64 -10.25 4.87
N ILE A 42 9.89 -9.45 4.14
CA ILE A 42 9.06 -8.37 4.69
C ILE A 42 7.64 -8.57 4.18
N ARG A 43 6.70 -8.70 5.11
CA ARG A 43 5.28 -8.75 4.82
C ARG A 43 4.61 -7.47 5.30
N VAL A 44 3.95 -6.76 4.40
CA VAL A 44 3.19 -5.54 4.70
C VAL A 44 1.73 -5.79 4.41
N THR A 45 0.87 -5.61 5.40
CA THR A 45 -0.59 -5.65 5.21
C THR A 45 -1.14 -4.24 5.27
N VAL A 46 -1.96 -3.89 4.28
CA VAL A 46 -2.56 -2.56 4.13
C VAL A 46 -4.06 -2.69 3.92
N SER A 47 -4.82 -1.81 4.57
CA SER A 47 -6.26 -1.68 4.39
C SER A 47 -6.62 -0.33 3.81
N VAL A 48 -7.60 -0.34 2.92
CA VAL A 48 -8.15 0.82 2.23
C VAL A 48 -9.63 0.93 2.55
N GLY A 49 -10.02 2.10 3.02
CA GLY A 49 -11.40 2.47 3.29
C GLY A 49 -11.92 3.52 2.32
N ASP A 50 -13.23 3.49 2.09
CA ASP A 50 -13.97 4.43 1.23
C ASP A 50 -14.29 5.78 1.89
N GLY A 51 -13.72 6.02 3.07
CA GLY A 51 -14.00 7.18 3.91
C GLY A 51 -15.07 6.92 4.98
N LYS A 52 -15.96 5.95 4.76
CA LYS A 52 -17.00 5.52 5.73
C LYS A 52 -16.61 4.20 6.40
N ASP A 53 -16.29 3.18 5.59
CA ASP A 53 -15.99 1.83 6.02
C ASP A 53 -14.62 1.35 5.51
N TRP A 54 -14.09 0.28 6.12
CA TRP A 54 -12.94 -0.47 5.59
C TRP A 54 -13.45 -1.49 4.59
N VAL A 55 -12.88 -1.50 3.39
CA VAL A 55 -13.55 -2.19 2.28
C VAL A 55 -12.65 -3.17 1.56
N THR A 56 -11.33 -3.01 1.64
CA THR A 56 -10.42 -3.99 1.06
C THR A 56 -9.07 -3.96 1.76
N THR A 57 -8.44 -5.13 1.84
CA THR A 57 -7.12 -5.35 2.43
C THR A 57 -6.25 -6.05 1.40
N ASN A 58 -4.98 -5.65 1.31
CA ASN A 58 -3.98 -6.33 0.49
C ASN A 58 -2.74 -6.64 1.33
N THR A 59 -2.00 -7.66 0.93
CA THR A 59 -0.72 -8.01 1.55
C THR A 59 0.38 -8.06 0.50
N PHE A 60 1.44 -7.30 0.72
CA PHE A 60 2.68 -7.35 -0.06
C PHE A 60 3.66 -8.27 0.64
N ASP A 61 4.23 -9.25 -0.07
CA ASP A 61 5.20 -10.21 0.45
C ASP A 61 6.53 -10.08 -0.30
N PHE A 62 7.45 -9.31 0.26
CA PHE A 62 8.79 -9.12 -0.29
C PHE A 62 9.74 -10.20 0.25
N ARG A 63 10.32 -10.99 -0.66
CA ARG A 63 11.24 -12.08 -0.31
C ARG A 63 12.68 -11.63 -0.45
N GLN A 64 13.53 -12.03 0.50
CA GLN A 64 14.99 -11.85 0.43
C GLN A 64 15.44 -10.40 0.15
N VAL A 65 14.80 -9.41 0.80
CA VAL A 65 15.19 -8.00 0.69
C VAL A 65 16.55 -7.83 1.36
N ALA A 66 17.60 -7.53 0.60
CA ALA A 66 18.95 -7.39 1.13
C ALA A 66 19.07 -6.19 2.10
N ALA A 67 20.07 -6.25 2.98
CA ALA A 67 20.37 -5.19 3.94
C ALA A 67 20.55 -3.83 3.23
N GLY A 68 19.86 -2.81 3.72
CA GLY A 68 19.86 -1.45 3.17
C GLY A 68 19.11 -1.30 1.84
N GLN A 69 18.48 -2.34 1.30
CA GLN A 69 17.71 -2.25 0.05
C GLN A 69 16.22 -1.97 0.31
N THR A 70 15.60 -1.29 -0.65
CA THR A 70 14.15 -1.05 -0.68
C THR A 70 13.49 -1.98 -1.69
N ALA A 71 12.51 -2.74 -1.23
CA ALA A 71 11.61 -3.48 -2.10
C ALA A 71 10.37 -2.63 -2.44
N SER A 72 9.85 -2.78 -3.65
CA SER A 72 8.70 -2.03 -4.14
C SER A 72 7.77 -2.92 -4.95
N GLU A 73 6.47 -2.83 -4.68
CA GLU A 73 5.41 -3.46 -5.48
C GLU A 73 4.16 -2.57 -5.47
N SER A 74 3.30 -2.72 -6.47
CA SER A 74 2.04 -1.99 -6.56
C SER A 74 0.87 -2.91 -6.89
N ALA A 75 -0.29 -2.63 -6.31
CA ALA A 75 -1.54 -3.32 -6.58
C ALA A 75 -2.68 -2.32 -6.76
N VAL A 76 -3.64 -2.66 -7.63
CA VAL A 76 -4.89 -1.89 -7.75
C VAL A 76 -5.91 -2.52 -6.81
N MET A 77 -6.31 -1.76 -5.79
CA MET A 77 -7.33 -2.16 -4.84
C MET A 77 -8.67 -1.51 -5.21
N GLY A 78 -9.77 -2.22 -4.93
CA GLY A 78 -11.09 -1.62 -5.07
C GLY A 78 -11.71 -1.62 -6.47
N ALA A 79 -11.17 -2.37 -7.43
CA ALA A 79 -11.79 -2.49 -8.75
C ALA A 79 -13.24 -3.03 -8.70
N SER A 80 -13.62 -3.70 -7.61
CA SER A 80 -14.96 -4.24 -7.36
C SER A 80 -15.80 -3.40 -6.38
N PHE A 81 -15.39 -2.18 -6.01
CA PHE A 81 -16.20 -1.30 -5.16
C PHE A 81 -17.58 -1.09 -5.80
N GLN A 82 -18.63 -1.56 -5.13
CA GLN A 82 -20.01 -1.21 -5.49
C GLN A 82 -20.30 0.20 -4.95
N GLY A 83 -19.83 1.22 -5.65
CA GLY A 83 -19.98 2.61 -5.23
C GLY A 83 -19.00 3.55 -5.93
N GLU A 84 -19.11 4.84 -5.64
CA GLU A 84 -18.14 5.81 -6.12
C GLU A 84 -16.83 5.66 -5.33
N LEU A 85 -15.71 5.47 -6.04
CA LEU A 85 -14.38 5.45 -5.42
C LEU A 85 -14.13 6.78 -4.71
N PRO A 86 -13.64 6.77 -3.46
CA PRO A 86 -13.35 8.01 -2.75
C PRO A 86 -12.24 8.80 -3.46
N ASP A 87 -12.42 10.11 -3.57
CA ASP A 87 -11.35 11.02 -4.01
C ASP A 87 -10.19 11.09 -3.02
N ASP A 88 -10.47 10.91 -1.73
CA ASP A 88 -9.48 10.81 -0.65
C ASP A 88 -9.64 9.47 0.10
N PRO A 89 -9.00 8.39 -0.37
CA PRO A 89 -9.10 7.10 0.30
C PRO A 89 -8.47 7.13 1.70
N LYS A 90 -9.08 6.43 2.66
CA LYS A 90 -8.45 6.18 3.97
C LYS A 90 -7.50 4.99 3.83
N ILE A 91 -6.24 5.17 4.19
CA ILE A 91 -5.21 4.12 4.07
C ILE A 91 -4.65 3.86 5.46
N TYR A 92 -4.51 2.59 5.80
CA TYR A 92 -3.92 2.16 7.06
C TYR A 92 -2.95 1.01 6.82
N ILE A 93 -1.76 1.11 7.42
CA ILE A 93 -0.79 0.01 7.42
C ILE A 93 -1.13 -0.85 8.64
N ASP A 94 -1.75 -2.00 8.40
CA ASP A 94 -2.20 -2.91 9.47
C ASP A 94 -1.02 -3.56 10.19
N SER A 95 -0.02 -4.00 9.44
CA SER A 95 1.19 -4.60 10.00
C SER A 95 2.37 -4.55 9.03
N VAL A 96 3.57 -4.57 9.62
CA VAL A 96 4.85 -4.80 8.94
C VAL A 96 5.58 -5.89 9.71
N ILE A 97 5.82 -7.03 9.09
CA ILE A 97 6.41 -8.21 9.72
C ILE A 97 7.70 -8.58 8.98
N TYR A 98 8.79 -8.69 9.74
CA TYR A 98 10.08 -9.18 9.27
C TYR A 98 10.25 -10.64 9.70
N TYR A 99 10.52 -11.55 8.76
CA TYR A 99 10.58 -13.00 9.02
C TYR A 99 11.58 -13.76 8.14
#